data_AF-A0A7W1U580-F1
#
_entry.id   AF-A0A7W1U580-F1
#
_cell.length_a   1.000
_cell.length_b   1.000
_cell.length_c   1.000
_cell.angle_alpha   90.00
_cell.angle_beta   90.00
_cell.angle_gamma   90.00
#
_symmetry.space_group_name_H-M   'P 1'
#
loop_
_entity.id
_entity.type
_entity.pdbx_description
1 polymer ?
#
loop_
_entity_poly.entity_id
_entity_poly.type
_entity_poly.pdbx_seq_one_letter_code
_entity_poly.pdbx_strand_id
1 'polypeptide(L)'
;GISVRQDWADLEPNEGEFHWGYLNAQVKAAADAGKQVLLRINSQAAKPAWVTQAVQNAGGTFFTFDDNGVSTTIPVFWDPTYLAKKKDMIAALGANFVGNPTVTIVSASFANATSEDWNVPHTAIDVMHWIDAGYTTTKLVDAGQQIIDATMTAFPTQYVALAIAGNGHSKTSQNLDLMATTAAATTISMTRAKWPGRLVPQINSLSTFNPKAPGMSDTSWNLLWNSRPDVGAQMLDNVWGDTTYRVNNGVAGDAPTILTACINAGVSYGVNYIEIYEIDVSKMPSVITYARQQLTATPTPTPTPTPTPTPTPTPTPTPTPSATPTPTPTPSPTPVPFNLDGQADAAGYLQNSSGMAIYAAVRGGILYLATTSPGSDGEPNDNFIFVTDQLLTSALAPAPWAKTGLVAIDAAKPFVGGESMTDFCGWFNAPLSSMAVKSFTSSGQMEATIDLAAAFGSVPDTIYVAAAAYATADGGTLTAQGPLGNGDGNLDPDEFLPLSIAAIQDENADGIYDRLDPNLGFLVTQITRADGVTTISWASVPGKTYQAETCNEPGGAWSPLKTPITAAPGQLTLSTTDETTLPSRFYRVELVP
;
A
#
# COMPACT_ATOMS: atom_id res chain seq x y z
N GLY A 1 6.60 9.04 28.42
CA GLY A 1 7.99 9.46 28.60
C GLY A 1 8.07 10.96 28.53
N ILE A 2 9.19 11.49 28.04
CA ILE A 2 9.42 12.89 27.70
C ILE A 2 9.94 12.94 26.26
N SER A 3 9.39 13.84 25.44
CA SER A 3 9.94 14.16 24.11
C SER A 3 11.00 15.23 24.30
N VAL A 4 12.23 14.98 23.86
CA VAL A 4 13.34 15.95 23.96
C VAL A 4 13.76 16.32 22.55
N ARG A 5 13.70 17.62 22.26
CA ARG A 5 13.95 18.21 20.95
C ARG A 5 15.10 19.21 21.02
N GLN A 6 15.99 19.20 20.03
CA GLN A 6 17.00 20.24 19.84
C GLN A 6 17.35 20.40 18.35
N ASP A 7 17.76 21.59 17.96
CA ASP A 7 18.16 21.92 16.60
C ASP A 7 19.54 21.36 16.26
N TRP A 8 19.71 20.88 15.02
CA TRP A 8 21.01 20.43 14.53
C TRP A 8 22.05 21.56 14.60
N ALA A 9 21.66 22.80 14.32
CA ALA A 9 22.56 23.95 14.42
C ALA A 9 23.14 24.17 15.83
N ASP A 10 22.39 23.86 16.88
CA ASP A 10 22.87 23.95 18.26
C ASP A 10 23.72 22.74 18.66
N LEU A 11 23.45 21.58 18.06
CA LEU A 11 24.16 20.34 18.35
C LEU A 11 25.50 20.24 17.63
N GLU A 12 25.63 20.83 16.45
CA GLU A 12 26.83 20.78 15.63
C GLU A 12 27.07 22.13 14.94
N PRO A 13 27.42 23.18 15.72
CA PRO A 13 27.61 24.53 15.19
C PRO A 13 28.73 24.62 14.12
N ASN A 14 29.73 23.73 14.22
CA ASN A 14 30.78 23.52 13.23
C ASN A 14 30.87 22.02 12.90
N GLU A 15 31.23 21.70 11.66
CA GLU A 15 31.35 20.30 11.20
C GLU A 15 32.27 19.48 12.12
N GLY A 16 31.72 18.41 12.71
CA GLY A 16 32.40 17.51 13.65
C GLY A 16 32.55 18.04 15.09
N GLU A 17 32.10 19.26 15.39
CA GLU A 17 32.15 19.85 16.73
C GLU A 17 30.79 19.74 17.42
N PHE A 18 30.60 18.67 18.21
CA PHE A 18 29.30 18.38 18.81
C PHE A 18 29.11 18.93 20.23
N HIS A 19 27.94 19.52 20.49
CA HIS A 19 27.56 20.18 21.75
C HIS A 19 26.41 19.43 22.44
N TRP A 20 26.71 18.28 23.07
CA TRP A 20 25.71 17.37 23.66
C TRP A 20 25.13 17.81 25.02
N GLY A 21 25.61 18.91 25.60
CA GLY A 21 25.36 19.27 27.00
C GLY A 21 23.87 19.34 27.37
N TYR A 22 23.06 19.99 26.53
CA TYR A 22 21.62 20.10 26.76
C TYR A 22 20.92 18.74 26.65
N LEU A 23 21.05 18.02 25.53
CA LEU A 23 20.41 16.70 25.37
C LEU A 23 20.78 15.73 26.49
N ASN A 24 22.06 15.65 26.85
CA ASN A 24 22.52 14.75 27.91
C ASN A 24 21.92 15.14 29.27
N ALA A 25 21.79 16.43 29.56
CA ALA A 25 21.14 16.90 30.79
C ALA A 25 19.64 16.56 30.81
N GLN A 26 18.92 16.73 29.70
CA GLN A 26 17.49 16.39 29.61
C GLN A 26 17.24 14.88 29.72
N VAL A 27 18.04 14.06 29.03
CA VAL A 27 17.94 12.60 29.12
C VAL A 27 18.26 12.13 30.53
N LYS A 28 19.27 12.72 31.19
CA LYS A 28 19.57 12.42 32.58
C LYS A 28 18.42 12.80 33.51
N ALA A 29 17.84 13.99 33.36
CA ALA A 29 16.71 14.42 34.18
C ALA A 29 15.49 13.49 34.01
N ALA A 30 15.22 13.04 32.78
CA ALA A 30 14.18 12.04 32.52
C ALA A 30 14.49 10.70 33.21
N ALA A 31 15.74 10.24 33.14
CA ALA A 31 16.19 9.02 33.81
C ALA A 31 16.02 9.10 35.33
N ASP A 32 16.48 10.20 35.95
CA ASP A 32 16.36 10.44 37.39
C ASP A 32 14.88 10.48 37.83
N ALA A 33 13.97 10.89 36.95
CA ALA A 33 12.52 10.90 37.16
C ALA A 33 11.81 9.59 36.76
N GLY A 34 12.55 8.54 36.37
CA GLY A 34 12.00 7.25 35.94
C GLY A 34 11.15 7.34 34.66
N LYS A 35 11.47 8.29 33.77
CA LYS A 35 10.79 8.51 32.49
C LYS A 35 11.66 8.03 31.34
N GLN A 36 11.02 7.45 30.34
CA GLN A 36 11.63 7.14 29.03
C GLN A 36 11.67 8.38 28.13
N VAL A 37 12.54 8.38 27.13
CA VAL A 37 12.75 9.51 26.21
C VAL A 37 12.45 9.13 24.76
N LEU A 38 11.75 10.03 24.07
CA LEU A 38 11.70 10.15 22.62
C LEU A 38 12.66 11.27 22.21
N LEU A 39 13.71 10.96 21.43
CA LEU A 39 14.68 11.95 20.94
C LEU A 39 14.30 12.47 19.56
N ARG A 40 14.39 13.79 19.36
CA ARG A 40 14.10 14.49 18.09
C ARG A 40 15.18 15.52 17.78
N ILE A 41 15.62 15.54 16.52
CA ILE A 41 16.57 16.54 16.02
C ILE A 41 15.92 17.31 14.87
N ASN A 42 15.71 18.62 15.07
CA ASN A 42 15.28 19.48 13.98
C ASN A 42 16.42 19.58 12.96
N SER A 43 16.11 19.33 11.70
CA SER A 43 17.07 19.38 10.58
C SER A 43 16.67 20.50 9.61
N GLN A 44 16.83 20.36 8.29
CA GLN A 44 16.32 21.30 7.28
C GLN A 44 16.49 22.80 7.61
N ALA A 45 15.45 23.56 8.00
CA ALA A 45 15.61 24.97 8.37
C ALA A 45 16.54 25.18 9.58
N ALA A 46 16.57 24.22 10.51
CA ALA A 46 17.40 24.19 11.70
C ALA A 46 18.79 23.53 11.49
N LYS A 47 19.19 23.27 10.24
CA LYS A 47 20.56 22.80 9.92
C LYS A 47 21.58 23.91 10.21
N PRO A 48 22.82 23.58 10.61
CA PRO A 48 23.88 24.56 10.77
C PRO A 48 24.28 25.19 9.42
N ALA A 49 24.75 26.44 9.45
CA ALA A 49 25.11 27.20 8.25
C ALA A 49 26.19 26.51 7.40
N TRP A 50 27.10 25.75 8.01
CA TRP A 50 28.14 25.03 7.29
C TRP A 50 27.58 23.92 6.37
N VAL A 51 26.42 23.34 6.69
CA VAL A 51 25.75 22.36 5.81
C VAL A 51 25.26 23.05 4.54
N THR A 52 24.66 24.24 4.65
CA THR A 52 24.28 25.05 3.48
C THR A 52 25.49 25.33 2.61
N GLN A 53 26.61 25.75 3.21
CA GLN A 53 27.84 26.03 2.46
C GLN A 53 28.40 24.78 1.78
N ALA A 54 28.36 23.62 2.45
CA ALA A 54 28.81 22.36 1.88
C ALA A 54 27.99 21.95 0.65
N VAL A 55 26.65 22.05 0.74
CA VAL A 55 25.75 21.77 -0.39
C VAL A 55 25.99 22.76 -1.54
N GLN A 56 26.14 24.06 -1.25
CA GLN A 56 26.46 25.07 -2.27
C GLN A 56 27.79 24.79 -2.98
N ASN A 57 28.85 24.45 -2.22
CA ASN A 57 30.17 24.14 -2.77
C ASN A 57 30.14 22.88 -3.67
N ALA A 58 29.24 21.94 -3.39
CA ALA A 58 29.00 20.76 -4.21
C ALA A 58 28.09 21.01 -5.42
N GLY A 59 27.58 22.24 -5.59
CA GLY A 59 26.63 22.58 -6.65
C GLY A 59 25.23 22.00 -6.43
N GLY A 60 24.84 21.73 -5.19
CA GLY A 60 23.57 21.12 -4.82
C GLY A 60 22.36 22.03 -5.04
N THR A 61 21.17 21.41 -5.07
CA THR A 61 19.90 22.09 -5.34
C THR A 61 19.22 22.52 -4.04
N PHE A 62 18.66 23.72 -4.06
CA PHE A 62 17.89 24.29 -2.96
C PHE A 62 16.45 24.56 -3.37
N PHE A 63 15.59 24.58 -2.36
CA PHE A 63 14.18 24.88 -2.46
C PHE A 63 13.87 26.05 -1.50
N THR A 64 13.14 27.05 -1.98
CA THR A 64 12.77 28.25 -1.23
C THR A 64 11.26 28.41 -1.21
N PHE A 65 10.70 28.69 -0.03
CA PHE A 65 9.27 28.88 0.20
C PHE A 65 9.00 30.00 1.20
N ASP A 66 7.74 30.42 1.30
CA ASP A 66 7.27 31.33 2.34
C ASP A 66 6.83 30.54 3.58
N ASP A 67 7.49 30.79 4.71
CA ASP A 67 7.09 30.29 6.02
C ASP A 67 6.48 31.44 6.81
N ASN A 68 5.16 31.59 6.75
CA ASN A 68 4.43 32.61 7.50
C ASN A 68 4.97 34.04 7.30
N GLY A 69 5.28 34.41 6.06
CA GLY A 69 5.85 35.69 5.70
C GLY A 69 7.38 35.76 5.76
N VAL A 70 8.07 34.65 6.08
CA VAL A 70 9.53 34.55 6.11
C VAL A 70 10.01 33.66 4.98
N SER A 71 10.78 34.23 4.05
CA SER A 71 11.42 33.45 2.99
C SER A 71 12.47 32.50 3.58
N THR A 72 12.25 31.20 3.41
CA THR A 72 13.05 30.13 4.00
C THR A 72 13.61 29.22 2.92
N THR A 73 14.91 28.87 3.02
CA THR A 73 15.61 28.03 2.03
C THR A 73 16.17 26.76 2.66
N ILE A 74 15.85 25.62 2.04
CA ILE A 74 16.29 24.28 2.45
C ILE A 74 16.94 23.56 1.26
N PRO A 75 17.90 22.65 1.48
CA PRO A 75 18.34 21.75 0.41
C PRO A 75 17.19 20.81 0.04
N VAL A 76 17.16 20.36 -1.22
CA VAL A 76 16.21 19.32 -1.63
C VAL A 76 16.49 18.01 -0.87
N PHE A 77 15.45 17.23 -0.59
CA PHE A 77 15.55 16.05 0.29
C PHE A 77 16.55 14.99 -0.21
N TRP A 78 16.69 14.87 -1.53
CA TRP A 78 17.56 13.92 -2.21
C TRP A 78 18.95 14.49 -2.56
N ASP A 79 19.32 15.67 -2.05
CA ASP A 79 20.66 16.19 -2.26
C ASP A 79 21.71 15.27 -1.60
N PRO A 80 22.68 14.74 -2.36
CA PRO A 80 23.61 13.73 -1.85
C PRO A 80 24.54 14.29 -0.76
N THR A 81 24.89 15.57 -0.81
CA THR A 81 25.75 16.21 0.19
C THR A 81 24.98 16.38 1.49
N TYR A 82 23.75 16.89 1.42
CA TYR A 82 22.87 17.00 2.59
C TYR A 82 22.61 15.63 3.24
N LEU A 83 22.28 14.60 2.44
CA LEU A 83 22.06 13.26 2.96
C LEU A 83 23.30 12.70 3.65
N ALA A 84 24.51 12.91 3.09
CA ALA A 84 25.75 12.50 3.74
C ALA A 84 25.93 13.17 5.11
N LYS A 85 25.83 14.50 5.17
CA LYS A 85 25.99 15.25 6.44
C LYS A 85 24.95 14.86 7.49
N LYS A 86 23.70 14.63 7.06
CA LYS A 86 22.63 14.22 7.97
C LYS A 86 22.87 12.82 8.53
N LYS A 87 23.40 11.90 7.72
CA LYS A 87 23.79 10.55 8.19
C LYS A 87 24.94 10.63 9.19
N ASP A 88 25.93 11.51 8.98
CA ASP A 88 27.03 11.73 9.93
C ASP A 88 26.52 12.24 11.29
N MET A 89 25.60 13.21 11.28
CA MET A 89 24.94 13.71 12.50
C MET A 89 24.14 12.61 13.22
N ILE A 90 23.38 11.79 12.49
CA ILE A 90 22.63 10.67 13.07
C ILE A 90 23.58 9.63 13.71
N ALA A 91 24.70 9.32 13.05
CA ALA A 91 25.70 8.42 13.59
C ALA A 91 26.34 8.97 14.88
N ALA A 92 26.67 10.26 14.91
CA ALA A 92 27.20 10.93 16.10
C ALA A 92 26.20 10.94 17.27
N LEU A 93 24.92 11.21 16.97
CA LEU A 93 23.85 11.16 17.97
C LEU A 93 23.68 9.74 18.56
N GLY A 94 23.69 8.71 17.71
CA GLY A 94 23.63 7.31 18.14
C GLY A 94 24.82 6.92 19.01
N ALA A 95 26.03 7.34 18.64
CA ALA A 95 27.23 7.12 19.44
C ALA A 95 27.17 7.79 20.82
N ASN A 96 26.60 9.00 20.92
CA ASN A 96 26.43 9.70 22.19
C ASN A 96 25.43 9.00 23.15
N PHE A 97 24.44 8.28 22.62
CA PHE A 97 23.42 7.58 23.40
C PHE A 97 23.51 6.05 23.35
N VAL A 98 24.61 5.49 22.86
CA VAL A 98 24.80 4.04 22.74
C VAL A 98 24.65 3.37 24.11
N GLY A 99 23.80 2.34 24.18
CA GLY A 99 23.53 1.62 25.41
C GLY A 99 22.76 2.40 26.48
N ASN A 100 22.27 3.61 26.20
CA ASN A 100 21.45 4.37 27.14
C ASN A 100 20.00 3.81 27.17
N PRO A 101 19.54 3.21 28.28
CA PRO A 101 18.23 2.55 28.34
C PRO A 101 17.07 3.54 28.48
N THR A 102 17.36 4.81 28.79
CA THR A 102 16.35 5.86 28.94
C THR A 102 15.81 6.30 27.58
N VAL A 103 16.66 6.31 26.56
CA VAL A 103 16.25 6.59 25.17
C VAL A 103 15.60 5.35 24.60
N THR A 104 14.29 5.41 24.36
CA THR A 104 13.51 4.26 23.87
C THR A 104 12.94 4.48 22.47
N ILE A 105 12.76 5.73 22.07
CA ILE A 105 12.26 6.11 20.75
C ILE A 105 13.17 7.20 20.18
N VAL A 106 13.48 7.11 18.89
CA VAL A 106 14.19 8.16 18.15
C VAL A 106 13.39 8.52 16.90
N SER A 107 13.24 9.81 16.62
CA SER A 107 12.53 10.26 15.42
C SER A 107 13.44 10.21 14.19
N ALA A 108 12.95 9.64 13.08
CA ALA A 108 13.58 9.69 11.78
C ALA A 108 12.78 10.61 10.85
N SER A 109 13.19 11.87 10.74
CA SER A 109 12.51 12.87 9.92
C SER A 109 13.29 13.14 8.64
N PHE A 110 12.61 13.22 7.50
CA PHE A 110 13.25 13.52 6.21
C PHE A 110 12.37 14.34 5.26
N ALA A 111 11.05 14.14 5.29
CA ALA A 111 10.08 14.84 4.45
C ALA A 111 9.53 16.09 5.18
N ASN A 112 10.42 16.99 5.56
CA ASN A 112 10.11 18.11 6.46
C ASN A 112 10.79 19.42 6.02
N ALA A 113 10.35 20.56 6.56
CA ALA A 113 10.96 21.86 6.25
C ALA A 113 11.40 22.62 7.50
N THR A 114 10.46 22.92 8.40
CA THR A 114 10.73 23.77 9.58
C THR A 114 10.51 23.08 10.92
N SER A 115 10.03 21.83 10.91
CA SER A 115 9.91 20.97 12.09
C SER A 115 10.37 19.54 11.75
N GLU A 116 10.29 18.60 12.69
CA GLU A 116 10.45 17.16 12.43
C GLU A 116 9.23 16.47 11.84
N ASP A 117 8.12 17.19 11.70
CA ASP A 117 6.87 16.64 11.18
C ASP A 117 7.00 16.41 9.68
N TRP A 118 6.27 15.42 9.17
CA TRP A 118 6.14 15.24 7.73
C TRP A 118 5.28 16.39 7.19
N ASN A 119 5.93 17.45 6.71
CA ASN A 119 5.29 18.64 6.19
C ASN A 119 6.18 19.26 5.11
N VAL A 120 6.04 18.74 3.89
CA VAL A 120 6.70 19.29 2.71
C VAL A 120 5.92 20.55 2.26
N PRO A 121 6.59 21.68 1.97
CA PRO A 121 5.94 22.88 1.45
C PRO A 121 5.14 22.57 0.19
N HIS A 122 3.89 23.03 0.14
CA HIS A 122 2.90 22.50 -0.80
C HIS A 122 1.80 23.49 -1.21
N THR A 123 2.06 24.79 -1.17
CA THR A 123 1.21 25.71 -1.94
C THR A 123 1.31 25.35 -3.43
N ALA A 124 0.35 25.80 -4.25
CA ALA A 124 0.41 25.59 -5.70
C ALA A 124 1.76 26.01 -6.32
N ILE A 125 2.33 27.11 -5.81
CA ILE A 125 3.66 27.60 -6.21
C ILE A 125 4.78 26.65 -5.74
N ASP A 126 4.71 26.16 -4.51
CA ASP A 126 5.70 25.22 -3.99
C ASP A 126 5.72 23.91 -4.78
N VAL A 127 4.54 23.39 -5.15
CA VAL A 127 4.44 22.16 -5.95
C VAL A 127 5.13 22.33 -7.30
N MET A 128 4.91 23.45 -8.00
CA MET A 128 5.63 23.75 -9.24
C MET A 128 7.15 23.83 -9.01
N HIS A 129 7.60 24.52 -7.96
CA HIS A 129 9.02 24.64 -7.66
C HIS A 129 9.68 23.30 -7.30
N TRP A 130 8.97 22.39 -6.64
CA TRP A 130 9.46 21.04 -6.37
C TRP A 130 9.64 20.24 -7.67
N ILE A 131 8.65 20.31 -8.57
CA ILE A 131 8.72 19.67 -9.89
C ILE A 131 9.90 20.23 -10.69
N ASP A 132 10.08 21.54 -10.70
CA ASP A 132 11.22 22.21 -11.37
C ASP A 132 12.57 21.83 -10.75
N ALA A 133 12.61 21.61 -9.43
CA ALA A 133 13.79 21.09 -8.73
C ALA A 133 14.04 19.60 -9.02
N GLY A 134 13.13 18.92 -9.73
CA GLY A 134 13.23 17.54 -10.16
C GLY A 134 12.66 16.54 -9.15
N TYR A 135 11.65 16.92 -8.37
CA TYR A 135 10.93 16.05 -7.45
C TYR A 135 10.37 14.81 -8.16
N THR A 136 10.50 13.65 -7.52
CA THR A 136 9.68 12.46 -7.77
C THR A 136 9.38 11.80 -6.43
N THR A 137 8.26 11.08 -6.33
CA THR A 137 7.92 10.28 -5.16
C THR A 137 9.06 9.33 -4.79
N THR A 138 9.66 8.67 -5.78
CA THR A 138 10.82 7.78 -5.60
C THR A 138 12.01 8.49 -4.96
N LYS A 139 12.37 9.71 -5.41
CA LYS A 139 13.49 10.45 -4.81
C LYS A 139 13.24 10.79 -3.34
N LEU A 140 12.01 11.17 -2.99
CA LEU A 140 11.63 11.44 -1.60
C LEU A 140 11.73 10.17 -0.75
N VAL A 141 11.15 9.06 -1.25
CA VAL A 141 11.14 7.77 -0.55
C VAL A 141 12.56 7.22 -0.39
N ASP A 142 13.40 7.24 -1.42
CA ASP A 142 14.79 6.76 -1.38
C ASP A 142 15.65 7.58 -0.41
N ALA A 143 15.51 8.91 -0.45
CA ALA A 143 16.16 9.79 0.51
C ALA A 143 15.70 9.48 1.95
N GLY A 144 14.41 9.25 2.13
CA GLY A 144 13.83 8.85 3.41
C GLY A 144 14.36 7.52 3.92
N GLN A 145 14.43 6.50 3.05
CA GLN A 145 14.95 5.19 3.41
C GLN A 145 16.40 5.27 3.87
N GLN A 146 17.24 6.09 3.22
CA GLN A 146 18.62 6.32 3.66
C GLN A 146 18.70 6.90 5.08
N ILE A 147 17.83 7.87 5.41
CA ILE A 147 17.79 8.49 6.75
C ILE A 147 17.23 7.54 7.80
N ILE A 148 16.18 6.79 7.46
CA ILE A 148 15.60 5.78 8.35
C ILE A 148 16.62 4.67 8.63
N ASP A 149 17.30 4.16 7.60
CA ASP A 149 18.32 3.12 7.75
C ASP A 149 19.49 3.59 8.60
N ALA A 150 19.94 4.84 8.42
CA ALA A 150 20.98 5.44 9.25
C ALA A 150 20.53 5.53 10.72
N THR A 151 19.29 5.95 10.96
CA THR A 151 18.71 6.02 12.32
C THR A 151 18.59 4.62 12.94
N MET A 152 18.05 3.65 12.21
CA MET A 152 17.90 2.26 12.67
C MET A 152 19.24 1.61 13.01
N THR A 153 20.29 1.94 12.24
CA THR A 153 21.67 1.45 12.45
C THR A 153 22.33 2.12 13.65
N ALA A 154 22.20 3.44 13.78
CA ALA A 154 22.77 4.21 14.88
C ALA A 154 22.13 3.87 16.24
N PHE A 155 20.87 3.44 16.23
CA PHE A 155 20.10 3.05 17.41
C PHE A 155 19.58 1.63 17.27
N PRO A 156 20.38 0.57 17.48
CA PRO A 156 20.02 -0.79 17.09
C PRO A 156 18.86 -1.42 17.88
N THR A 157 18.52 -0.87 19.05
CA THR A 157 17.52 -1.45 19.97
C THR A 157 16.27 -0.60 20.16
N GLN A 158 16.33 0.68 19.83
CA GLN A 158 15.25 1.64 20.06
C GLN A 158 14.16 1.49 18.98
N TYR A 159 12.95 1.93 19.29
CA TYR A 159 11.95 2.15 18.26
C TYR A 159 12.28 3.42 17.47
N VAL A 160 11.88 3.45 16.20
CA VAL A 160 12.04 4.64 15.36
C VAL A 160 10.67 5.19 15.03
N ALA A 161 10.40 6.43 15.48
CA ALA A 161 9.18 7.14 15.16
C ALA A 161 9.32 7.85 13.81
N LEU A 162 8.33 7.66 12.94
CA LEU A 162 8.25 8.34 11.65
C LEU A 162 6.96 9.15 11.64
N ALA A 163 7.07 10.48 11.60
CA ALA A 163 5.92 11.33 11.35
C ALA A 163 5.35 10.97 9.97
N ILE A 164 4.04 10.86 9.83
CA ILE A 164 3.36 10.61 8.56
C ILE A 164 2.32 11.69 8.30
N ALA A 165 2.20 12.09 7.04
CA ALA A 165 1.20 13.04 6.59
C ALA A 165 0.92 12.84 5.10
N GLY A 166 -0.04 13.60 4.58
CA GLY A 166 -0.20 13.73 3.14
C GLY A 166 0.96 14.52 2.55
N ASN A 167 1.58 14.05 1.47
CA ASN A 167 2.63 14.81 0.82
C ASN A 167 2.04 15.90 -0.08
N GLY A 168 1.87 17.07 0.52
CA GLY A 168 1.51 18.27 -0.21
C GLY A 168 0.11 18.27 -0.82
N HIS A 169 -0.88 17.80 -0.05
CA HIS A 169 -2.27 17.94 -0.43
C HIS A 169 -2.73 19.38 -0.20
N SER A 170 -2.44 20.26 -1.15
CA SER A 170 -3.25 21.47 -1.29
C SER A 170 -4.69 20.99 -1.53
N LYS A 171 -5.71 21.61 -0.94
CA LYS A 171 -7.11 21.29 -1.29
C LYS A 171 -7.48 21.79 -2.70
N THR A 172 -6.51 21.76 -3.63
CA THR A 172 -6.53 22.27 -5.01
C THR A 172 -5.78 21.30 -5.93
N SER A 173 -5.93 21.46 -7.25
CA SER A 173 -5.54 20.51 -8.31
C SER A 173 -4.02 20.34 -8.56
N GLN A 174 -3.15 20.69 -7.61
CA GLN A 174 -1.69 20.59 -7.75
C GLN A 174 -1.12 19.90 -6.51
N ASN A 175 -0.78 18.61 -6.64
CA ASN A 175 -0.19 17.77 -5.59
C ASN A 175 1.16 17.24 -6.06
N LEU A 176 2.07 16.96 -5.12
CA LEU A 176 3.39 16.36 -5.41
C LEU A 176 3.29 14.89 -5.80
N ASP A 177 2.37 14.17 -5.15
CA ASP A 177 2.09 12.76 -5.37
C ASP A 177 0.64 12.57 -5.82
N LEU A 178 0.36 11.45 -6.51
CA LEU A 178 -0.96 11.12 -7.03
C LEU A 178 -1.99 10.96 -5.90
N MET A 179 -1.62 10.21 -4.86
CA MET A 179 -2.40 10.12 -3.62
C MET A 179 -1.69 10.87 -2.52
N ALA A 180 -2.45 11.42 -1.57
CA ALA A 180 -1.87 12.12 -0.42
C ALA A 180 -0.89 11.20 0.32
N THR A 181 -1.20 9.91 0.40
CA THR A 181 -0.48 8.96 1.25
C THR A 181 0.57 8.11 0.54
N THR A 182 0.77 8.20 -0.78
CA THR A 182 1.67 7.31 -1.55
C THR A 182 3.07 7.25 -0.94
N ALA A 183 3.75 8.39 -0.79
CA ALA A 183 5.12 8.42 -0.27
C ALA A 183 5.22 7.82 1.14
N ALA A 184 4.27 8.16 2.02
CA ALA A 184 4.26 7.67 3.39
C ALA A 184 3.97 6.16 3.45
N ALA A 185 2.99 5.66 2.69
CA ALA A 185 2.63 4.25 2.64
C ALA A 185 3.79 3.39 2.10
N THR A 186 4.42 3.83 1.01
CA THR A 186 5.60 3.16 0.44
C THR A 186 6.75 3.13 1.44
N THR A 187 7.04 4.26 2.10
CA THR A 187 8.10 4.35 3.11
C THR A 187 7.85 3.38 4.28
N ILE A 188 6.60 3.31 4.80
CA ILE A 188 6.24 2.39 5.89
C ILE A 188 6.44 0.94 5.45
N SER A 189 5.95 0.58 4.26
CA SER A 189 6.05 -0.79 3.73
C SER A 189 7.50 -1.23 3.59
N MET A 190 8.33 -0.43 2.91
CA MET A 190 9.76 -0.71 2.72
C MET A 190 10.52 -0.81 4.05
N THR A 191 10.23 0.11 4.97
CA THR A 191 10.90 0.14 6.28
C THR A 191 10.51 -1.08 7.12
N ARG A 192 9.25 -1.49 7.14
CA ARG A 192 8.80 -2.67 7.91
C ARG A 192 9.34 -3.97 7.33
N ALA A 193 9.46 -4.07 6.00
CA ALA A 193 10.08 -5.21 5.35
C ALA A 193 11.56 -5.35 5.76
N LYS A 194 12.29 -4.24 5.89
CA LYS A 194 13.71 -4.24 6.25
C LYS A 194 13.98 -4.30 7.76
N TRP A 195 13.15 -3.65 8.57
CA TRP A 195 13.31 -3.47 10.02
C TRP A 195 12.04 -3.90 10.77
N PRO A 196 11.70 -5.20 10.78
CA PRO A 196 10.45 -5.68 11.35
C PRO A 196 10.34 -5.34 12.85
N GLY A 197 9.17 -4.86 13.27
CA GLY A 197 8.82 -4.59 14.67
C GLY A 197 9.47 -3.37 15.31
N ARG A 198 10.16 -2.50 14.54
CA ARG A 198 10.86 -1.32 15.08
C ARG A 198 10.27 0.03 14.67
N LEU A 199 9.53 0.08 13.58
CA LEU A 199 8.95 1.32 13.06
C LEU A 199 7.64 1.67 13.77
N VAL A 200 7.54 2.92 14.21
CA VAL A 200 6.32 3.51 14.77
C VAL A 200 5.85 4.68 13.90
N PRO A 201 4.91 4.47 12.95
CA PRO A 201 4.26 5.57 12.26
C PRO A 201 3.49 6.46 13.25
N GLN A 202 3.66 7.77 13.13
CA GLN A 202 3.14 8.76 14.06
C GLN A 202 2.39 9.87 13.32
N ILE A 203 1.16 10.17 13.74
CA ILE A 203 0.42 11.33 13.22
C ILE A 203 0.68 12.56 14.10
N ASN A 204 0.99 13.70 13.51
CA ASN A 204 1.38 14.92 14.27
C ASN A 204 0.33 16.03 14.20
N SER A 205 -0.92 15.66 13.96
CA SER A 205 -2.04 16.57 13.77
C SER A 205 -3.25 16.21 14.63
N LEU A 206 -3.05 15.57 15.78
CA LEU A 206 -4.14 15.15 16.66
C LEU A 206 -4.93 16.36 17.18
N SER A 207 -6.19 16.47 16.77
CA SER A 207 -7.13 17.53 17.13
C SER A 207 -8.54 16.98 17.42
N THR A 208 -9.54 17.84 17.69
CA THR A 208 -10.93 17.41 17.93
C THR A 208 -11.72 17.12 16.65
N PHE A 209 -11.19 17.51 15.50
CA PHE A 209 -11.84 17.43 14.19
C PHE A 209 -11.19 16.39 13.28
N ASN A 210 -10.43 15.46 13.87
CA ASN A 210 -9.90 14.30 13.15
C ASN A 210 -11.06 13.43 12.64
N PRO A 211 -10.90 12.73 11.50
CA PRO A 211 -11.85 11.72 11.10
C PRO A 211 -11.99 10.65 12.19
N LYS A 212 -13.18 10.06 12.32
CA LYS A 212 -13.39 8.93 13.25
C LYS A 212 -12.64 7.70 12.73
N ALA A 213 -12.02 6.95 13.64
CA ALA A 213 -11.43 5.65 13.30
C ALA A 213 -12.48 4.75 12.59
N PRO A 214 -12.11 4.05 11.50
CA PRO A 214 -10.75 3.80 11.00
C PRO A 214 -10.11 4.93 10.16
N GLY A 215 -10.74 6.09 9.99
CA GLY A 215 -10.30 7.14 9.06
C GLY A 215 -11.04 7.05 7.72
N MET A 216 -10.87 8.06 6.85
CA MET A 216 -11.39 8.04 5.48
C MET A 216 -10.32 7.49 4.50
N SER A 217 -10.74 6.90 3.38
CA SER A 217 -9.83 6.44 2.32
C SER A 217 -8.89 7.57 1.84
N ASP A 218 -7.63 7.23 1.55
CA ASP A 218 -6.52 8.17 1.23
C ASP A 218 -6.25 9.30 2.24
N THR A 219 -6.44 9.03 3.53
CA THR A 219 -5.96 9.94 4.59
C THR A 219 -4.80 9.32 5.35
N SER A 220 -3.88 10.16 5.83
CA SER A 220 -2.82 9.75 6.77
C SER A 220 -3.40 9.13 8.05
N TRP A 221 -4.66 9.42 8.40
CA TRP A 221 -5.40 8.78 9.49
C TRP A 221 -5.78 7.33 9.19
N ASN A 222 -6.24 7.02 7.98
CA ASN A 222 -6.47 5.63 7.57
C ASN A 222 -5.15 4.86 7.43
N LEU A 223 -4.09 5.51 6.93
CA LEU A 223 -2.75 4.93 6.92
C LEU A 223 -2.25 4.62 8.35
N LEU A 224 -2.49 5.51 9.31
CA LEU A 224 -2.19 5.27 10.73
C LEU A 224 -2.97 4.06 11.26
N TRP A 225 -4.28 3.99 11.01
CA TRP A 225 -5.12 2.87 11.44
C TRP A 225 -4.63 1.52 10.89
N ASN A 226 -4.28 1.48 9.61
CA ASN A 226 -3.76 0.28 8.94
C ASN A 226 -2.33 -0.07 9.39
N SER A 227 -1.61 0.89 9.98
CA SER A 227 -0.27 0.69 10.49
C SER A 227 -0.23 0.10 11.91
N ARG A 228 -1.36 -0.11 12.58
CA ARG A 228 -1.41 -0.73 13.92
C ARG A 228 -0.75 -2.13 13.96
N PRO A 229 -0.31 -2.62 15.13
CA PRO A 229 -0.45 -2.01 16.46
C PRO A 229 0.59 -0.94 16.78
N ASP A 230 1.72 -0.90 16.07
CA ASP A 230 2.87 -0.06 16.44
C ASP A 230 2.73 1.37 15.91
N VAL A 231 1.82 2.17 16.50
CA VAL A 231 1.56 3.55 16.07
C VAL A 231 1.54 4.54 17.24
N GLY A 232 1.78 5.81 16.94
CA GLY A 232 1.79 6.92 17.89
C GLY A 232 1.03 8.15 17.38
N ALA A 233 0.84 9.13 18.26
CA ALA A 233 0.31 10.44 17.88
C ALA A 233 0.99 11.58 18.64
N GLN A 234 0.95 12.77 18.07
CA GLN A 234 1.28 14.04 18.70
C GLN A 234 0.11 15.01 18.50
N MET A 235 -0.19 15.79 19.54
CA MET A 235 -1.12 16.92 19.47
C MET A 235 -0.74 17.89 18.36
N LEU A 236 -1.73 18.41 17.64
CA LEU A 236 -1.52 19.44 16.61
C LEU A 236 -0.88 20.70 17.19
N ASP A 237 -1.30 21.11 18.39
CA ASP A 237 -0.77 22.26 19.11
C ASP A 237 -1.11 22.14 20.61
N ASN A 238 -0.62 23.08 21.43
CA ASN A 238 -1.07 23.19 22.80
C ASN A 238 -2.52 23.71 22.86
N VAL A 239 -3.26 23.27 23.87
CA VAL A 239 -4.65 23.67 24.09
C VAL A 239 -4.74 24.84 25.06
N TRP A 240 -3.94 24.78 26.14
CA TRP A 240 -3.95 25.77 27.20
C TRP A 240 -3.38 27.10 26.69
N GLY A 241 -4.16 28.17 26.85
CA GLY A 241 -3.74 29.52 26.47
C GLY A 241 -3.79 29.80 24.97
N ASP A 242 -4.19 28.83 24.13
CA ASP A 242 -4.44 29.09 22.71
C ASP A 242 -5.76 29.83 22.52
N THR A 243 -5.69 31.12 22.22
CA THR A 243 -6.87 31.96 21.95
C THR A 243 -7.49 31.73 20.58
N THR A 244 -6.78 31.01 19.69
CA THR A 244 -7.24 30.72 18.33
C THR A 244 -7.98 29.38 18.24
N TYR A 245 -7.92 28.56 19.27
CA TYR A 245 -8.54 27.23 19.34
C TYR A 245 -8.18 26.35 18.13
N ARG A 246 -6.91 26.35 17.71
CA ARG A 246 -6.39 25.61 16.54
C ARG A 246 -6.71 24.12 16.62
N VAL A 247 -6.50 23.53 17.78
CA VAL A 247 -6.84 22.12 18.06
C VAL A 247 -8.35 21.83 18.04
N ASN A 248 -9.18 22.86 18.08
CA ASN A 248 -10.64 22.75 18.09
C ASN A 248 -11.30 23.45 16.89
N ASN A 249 -10.58 23.54 15.77
CA ASN A 249 -11.08 24.12 14.51
C ASN A 249 -11.61 25.56 14.66
N GLY A 250 -10.97 26.38 15.51
CA GLY A 250 -11.41 27.75 15.79
C GLY A 250 -12.63 27.86 16.70
N VAL A 251 -13.21 26.73 17.14
CA VAL A 251 -14.37 26.72 18.03
C VAL A 251 -13.91 26.93 19.47
N ALA A 252 -14.44 27.98 20.11
CA ALA A 252 -14.15 28.25 21.50
C ALA A 252 -14.62 27.11 22.42
N GLY A 253 -13.82 26.77 23.43
CA GLY A 253 -14.16 25.73 24.38
C GLY A 253 -13.21 25.68 25.57
N ASP A 254 -13.61 24.94 26.59
CA ASP A 254 -12.79 24.67 27.77
C ASP A 254 -11.59 23.78 27.42
N ALA A 255 -10.38 24.18 27.81
CA ALA A 255 -9.14 23.51 27.44
C ALA A 255 -9.07 22.04 27.91
N PRO A 256 -9.40 21.70 29.17
CA PRO A 256 -9.52 20.31 29.61
C PRO A 256 -10.46 19.46 28.75
N THR A 257 -11.62 20.01 28.37
CA THR A 257 -12.61 19.33 27.53
C THR A 257 -12.06 19.07 26.13
N ILE A 258 -11.43 20.07 25.52
CA ILE A 258 -10.82 19.97 24.19
C ILE A 258 -9.70 18.93 24.20
N LEU A 259 -8.75 19.01 25.15
CA LEU A 259 -7.65 18.05 25.23
C LEU A 259 -8.15 16.62 25.45
N THR A 260 -9.18 16.45 26.30
CA THR A 260 -9.81 15.14 26.53
C THR A 260 -10.41 14.57 25.24
N ALA A 261 -11.06 15.40 24.42
CA ALA A 261 -11.59 14.97 23.13
C ALA A 261 -10.49 14.55 22.15
N CYS A 262 -9.38 15.28 22.08
CA CYS A 262 -8.22 14.90 21.27
C CYS A 262 -7.62 13.56 21.73
N ILE A 263 -7.47 13.36 23.04
CA ILE A 263 -6.99 12.09 23.63
C ILE A 263 -7.89 10.93 23.20
N ASN A 264 -9.21 11.10 23.30
CA ASN A 264 -10.17 10.06 22.91
C ASN A 264 -10.09 9.75 21.42
N ALA A 265 -9.88 10.76 20.57
CA ALA A 265 -9.62 10.54 19.15
C ALA A 265 -8.36 9.68 18.97
N GLY A 266 -7.24 10.02 19.60
CA GLY A 266 -5.99 9.25 19.49
C GLY A 266 -6.14 7.81 19.97
N VAL A 267 -6.76 7.61 21.14
CA VAL A 267 -7.05 6.28 21.70
C VAL A 267 -7.92 5.46 20.74
N SER A 268 -8.89 6.08 20.07
CA SER A 268 -9.72 5.38 19.08
C SER A 268 -8.93 4.83 17.90
N TYR A 269 -7.75 5.38 17.60
CA TYR A 269 -6.82 4.88 16.58
C TYR A 269 -5.80 3.85 17.12
N GLY A 270 -5.94 3.41 18.37
CA GLY A 270 -5.07 2.38 18.94
C GLY A 270 -3.61 2.80 19.10
N VAL A 271 -3.35 4.09 19.32
CA VAL A 271 -1.99 4.61 19.53
C VAL A 271 -1.40 4.15 20.86
N ASN A 272 -0.10 3.86 20.87
CA ASN A 272 0.62 3.45 22.07
C ASN A 272 1.07 4.64 22.94
N TYR A 273 1.18 5.82 22.35
CA TYR A 273 1.46 7.06 23.06
C TYR A 273 0.84 8.26 22.35
N ILE A 274 0.63 9.31 23.14
CA ILE A 274 0.25 10.64 22.67
C ILE A 274 1.25 11.65 23.22
N GLU A 275 1.96 12.36 22.36
CA GLU A 275 2.80 13.49 22.72
C GLU A 275 1.93 14.73 22.96
N ILE A 276 2.00 15.29 24.17
CA ILE A 276 1.21 16.44 24.64
C ILE A 276 2.20 17.55 25.03
N TYR A 277 1.89 18.79 24.65
CA TYR A 277 2.75 19.94 24.90
C TYR A 277 2.97 20.19 26.40
N GLU A 278 4.16 20.67 26.75
CA GLU A 278 4.58 20.90 28.15
C GLU A 278 3.58 21.78 28.92
N ILE A 279 3.10 22.85 28.29
CA ILE A 279 2.16 23.77 28.94
C ILE A 279 0.86 23.06 29.33
N ASP A 280 0.34 22.19 28.47
CA ASP A 280 -0.87 21.41 28.74
C ASP A 280 -0.65 20.42 29.87
N VAL A 281 0.52 19.75 29.87
CA VAL A 281 0.91 18.83 30.94
C VAL A 281 0.97 19.56 32.29
N SER A 282 1.56 20.75 32.33
CA SER A 282 1.73 21.53 33.56
C SER A 282 0.41 22.12 34.09
N LYS A 283 -0.53 22.43 33.20
CA LYS A 283 -1.78 23.12 33.55
C LYS A 283 -2.98 22.20 33.71
N MET A 284 -2.95 20.99 33.15
CA MET A 284 -4.08 20.06 33.15
C MET A 284 -3.72 18.66 33.66
N PRO A 285 -3.16 18.51 34.87
CA PRO A 285 -2.68 17.21 35.39
C PRO A 285 -3.79 16.14 35.52
N SER A 286 -5.06 16.54 35.70
CA SER A 286 -6.20 15.62 35.70
C SER A 286 -6.41 14.98 34.32
N VAL A 287 -6.28 15.75 33.25
CA VAL A 287 -6.40 15.26 31.86
C VAL A 287 -5.23 14.37 31.50
N ILE A 288 -4.02 14.66 32.00
CA ILE A 288 -2.85 13.78 31.84
C ILE A 288 -3.06 12.43 32.56
N THR A 289 -3.65 12.47 33.75
CA THR A 289 -4.02 11.25 34.49
C THR A 289 -5.04 10.42 33.70
N TYR A 290 -6.05 11.08 33.12
CA TYR A 290 -7.02 10.44 32.24
C TYR A 290 -6.37 9.81 31.00
N ALA A 291 -5.50 10.54 30.28
CA ALA A 291 -4.79 10.04 29.12
C ALA A 291 -4.00 8.75 29.43
N ARG A 292 -3.28 8.74 30.55
CA ARG A 292 -2.55 7.56 31.02
C ARG A 292 -3.49 6.37 31.24
N GLN A 293 -4.65 6.59 31.86
CA GLN A 293 -5.62 5.52 32.10
C GLN A 293 -6.15 4.94 30.79
N GLN A 294 -6.49 5.78 29.81
CA GLN A 294 -7.01 5.32 28.54
C GLN A 294 -5.96 4.53 27.73
N LEU A 295 -4.71 4.98 27.71
CA LEU A 295 -3.63 4.31 26.97
C LEU A 295 -3.13 3.01 27.62
N THR A 296 -3.42 2.78 28.91
CA THR A 296 -3.00 1.58 29.65
C THR A 296 -4.14 0.62 29.98
N ALA A 297 -5.38 1.00 29.66
CA ALA A 297 -6.51 0.09 29.78
C ALA A 297 -6.37 -1.02 28.74
N THR A 298 -6.03 -2.23 29.19
CA THR A 298 -6.09 -3.43 28.36
C THR A 298 -7.51 -3.54 27.79
N PRO A 299 -7.71 -3.73 26.47
CA PRO A 299 -9.03 -3.98 25.94
C PRO A 299 -9.62 -5.19 26.66
N THR A 300 -10.74 -4.99 27.36
CA THR A 300 -11.47 -6.10 27.98
C THR A 300 -11.77 -7.11 26.87
N PRO A 301 -11.34 -8.38 26.99
CA PRO A 301 -11.64 -9.37 25.96
C PRO A 301 -13.15 -9.41 25.77
N THR A 302 -13.60 -9.19 24.53
CA THR A 302 -14.98 -9.41 24.16
C THR A 302 -15.33 -10.85 24.53
N PRO A 303 -16.41 -11.11 25.30
CA PRO A 303 -16.73 -12.47 25.73
C PRO A 303 -16.88 -13.36 24.50
N THR A 304 -15.97 -14.32 24.36
CA THR A 304 -16.03 -15.35 23.34
C THR A 304 -17.37 -16.07 23.49
N PRO A 305 -18.19 -16.22 22.41
CA PRO A 305 -19.41 -17.00 22.50
C PRO A 305 -19.06 -18.41 23.01
N THR A 306 -19.72 -18.82 24.10
CA THR A 306 -19.52 -20.11 24.73
C THR A 306 -19.76 -21.21 23.69
N PRO A 307 -18.78 -22.10 23.40
CA PRO A 307 -19.00 -23.19 22.48
C PRO A 307 -20.11 -24.11 23.00
N THR A 308 -21.12 -24.34 22.16
CA THR A 308 -22.17 -25.34 22.37
C THR A 308 -21.53 -26.72 22.57
N PRO A 309 -21.94 -27.53 23.57
CA PRO A 309 -21.31 -28.82 23.85
C PRO A 309 -21.36 -29.74 22.63
N THR A 310 -20.19 -30.09 22.13
CA THR A 310 -20.00 -31.07 21.06
C THR A 310 -20.24 -32.48 21.62
N PRO A 311 -21.01 -33.36 20.94
CA PRO A 311 -21.25 -34.72 21.40
C PRO A 311 -19.95 -35.52 21.48
N THR A 312 -19.83 -36.29 22.56
CA THR A 312 -18.68 -37.12 22.94
C THR A 312 -18.29 -38.10 21.82
N PRO A 313 -17.03 -38.12 21.36
CA PRO A 313 -16.57 -39.11 20.40
C PRO A 313 -16.43 -40.50 21.03
N THR A 314 -16.97 -41.50 20.32
CA THR A 314 -16.85 -42.94 20.56
C THR A 314 -15.38 -43.39 20.50
N PRO A 315 -14.93 -44.36 21.32
CA PRO A 315 -13.52 -44.78 21.37
C PRO A 315 -13.02 -45.30 20.02
N THR A 316 -11.96 -44.68 19.51
CA THR A 316 -11.25 -45.07 18.29
C THR A 316 -10.17 -46.10 18.62
N PRO A 317 -10.01 -47.19 17.83
CA PRO A 317 -9.00 -48.21 18.06
C PRO A 317 -7.56 -47.72 17.86
N THR A 318 -6.66 -48.45 18.52
CA THR A 318 -5.21 -48.31 18.73
C THR A 318 -4.39 -47.88 17.49
N PRO A 319 -3.38 -46.99 17.64
CA PRO A 319 -2.59 -46.47 16.51
C PRO A 319 -1.69 -47.53 15.87
N THR A 320 -1.68 -47.51 14.54
CA THR A 320 -0.72 -48.18 13.62
C THR A 320 0.54 -47.29 13.48
N PRO A 321 1.72 -47.84 13.18
CA PRO A 321 3.00 -47.13 13.26
C PRO A 321 3.07 -45.92 12.32
N SER A 322 3.54 -44.80 12.91
CA SER A 322 3.68 -43.48 12.30
C SER A 322 4.67 -43.49 11.13
N ALA A 323 4.23 -42.94 10.00
CA ALA A 323 5.07 -42.63 8.85
C ALA A 323 6.03 -41.47 9.19
N THR A 324 7.25 -41.60 8.70
CA THR A 324 8.36 -40.63 8.73
C THR A 324 7.87 -39.21 8.41
N PRO A 325 8.27 -38.17 9.18
CA PRO A 325 7.86 -36.80 8.91
C PRO A 325 8.35 -36.36 7.51
N THR A 326 7.39 -35.95 6.69
CA THR A 326 7.62 -35.28 5.40
C THR A 326 8.41 -33.99 5.65
N PRO A 327 9.45 -33.67 4.85
CA PRO A 327 10.22 -32.46 5.03
C PRO A 327 9.31 -31.23 5.06
N THR A 328 9.55 -30.35 6.03
CA THR A 328 8.88 -29.06 6.16
C THR A 328 9.13 -28.27 4.87
N PRO A 329 8.07 -27.76 4.19
CA PRO A 329 8.26 -27.00 2.97
C PRO A 329 9.13 -25.78 3.26
N THR A 330 10.14 -25.58 2.41
CA THR A 330 10.96 -24.38 2.37
C THR A 330 10.04 -23.15 2.28
N PRO A 331 10.27 -22.07 3.06
CA PRO A 331 9.44 -20.88 2.96
C PRO A 331 9.43 -20.37 1.52
N SER A 332 8.23 -20.22 0.96
CA SER A 332 8.04 -19.59 -0.35
C SER A 332 8.61 -18.17 -0.30
N PRO A 333 9.33 -17.71 -1.35
CA PRO A 333 9.75 -16.31 -1.43
C PRO A 333 8.56 -15.38 -1.23
N THR A 334 8.79 -14.24 -0.55
CA THR A 334 7.76 -13.20 -0.41
C THR A 334 7.40 -12.68 -1.81
N PRO A 335 6.13 -12.69 -2.20
CA PRO A 335 5.71 -12.25 -3.53
C PRO A 335 6.03 -10.77 -3.75
N VAL A 336 6.41 -10.40 -4.97
CA VAL A 336 6.60 -9.00 -5.37
C VAL A 336 5.23 -8.31 -5.43
N PRO A 337 5.02 -7.16 -4.77
CA PRO A 337 3.71 -6.48 -4.79
C PRO A 337 3.39 -5.91 -6.18
N PHE A 338 2.09 -5.75 -6.48
CA PHE A 338 1.62 -4.99 -7.65
C PHE A 338 1.82 -3.49 -7.45
N ASN A 339 2.16 -2.76 -8.51
CA ASN A 339 2.22 -1.31 -8.51
C ASN A 339 0.84 -0.76 -8.89
N LEU A 340 0.26 0.09 -8.04
CA LEU A 340 -1.05 0.72 -8.29
C LEU A 340 -0.82 2.22 -8.51
N ASP A 341 -0.53 2.61 -9.75
CA ASP A 341 -0.08 3.96 -10.12
C ASP A 341 -1.01 4.69 -11.12
N GLY A 342 -2.20 4.13 -11.35
CA GLY A 342 -3.16 4.57 -12.36
C GLY A 342 -2.81 4.09 -13.76
N GLN A 343 -1.85 3.17 -13.93
CA GLN A 343 -1.53 2.49 -15.18
C GLN A 343 -1.62 0.97 -15.01
N ALA A 344 -1.97 0.23 -16.08
CA ALA A 344 -1.95 -1.23 -15.97
C ALA A 344 -0.54 -1.76 -15.67
N ASP A 345 -0.36 -2.50 -14.57
CA ASP A 345 0.94 -3.03 -14.09
C ASP A 345 1.75 -3.74 -15.19
N ALA A 346 1.08 -4.47 -16.09
CA ALA A 346 1.68 -4.97 -17.33
C ALA A 346 0.66 -5.10 -18.46
N ALA A 347 1.09 -4.80 -19.69
CA ALA A 347 0.27 -5.01 -20.89
C ALA A 347 -0.09 -6.49 -21.11
N GLY A 348 0.78 -7.41 -20.68
CA GLY A 348 0.54 -8.86 -20.74
C GLY A 348 -0.67 -9.33 -19.93
N TYR A 349 -1.14 -8.51 -18.98
CA TYR A 349 -2.27 -8.84 -18.13
C TYR A 349 -3.63 -8.61 -18.76
N LEU A 350 -3.69 -8.04 -19.97
CA LEU A 350 -4.96 -7.79 -20.66
C LEU A 350 -5.69 -9.11 -20.96
N GLN A 351 -6.86 -9.26 -20.34
CA GLN A 351 -7.76 -10.41 -20.45
C GLN A 351 -8.99 -10.14 -21.33
N ASN A 352 -9.51 -8.91 -21.29
CA ASN A 352 -10.62 -8.47 -22.14
C ASN A 352 -10.38 -7.04 -22.61
N SER A 353 -10.79 -6.74 -23.85
CA SER A 353 -10.81 -5.38 -24.40
C SER A 353 -12.11 -5.06 -25.14
N SER A 354 -13.12 -5.94 -25.02
CA SER A 354 -14.41 -5.77 -25.67
C SER A 354 -15.32 -4.96 -24.74
N GLY A 355 -15.61 -3.71 -25.13
CA GLY A 355 -16.43 -2.75 -24.36
C GLY A 355 -15.64 -2.05 -23.24
N MET A 356 -15.19 -2.79 -22.23
CA MET A 356 -14.26 -2.29 -21.21
C MET A 356 -13.06 -3.21 -21.05
N ALA A 357 -11.90 -2.63 -20.76
CA ALA A 357 -10.68 -3.41 -20.53
C ALA A 357 -10.77 -4.16 -19.18
N ILE A 358 -10.27 -5.38 -19.14
CA ILE A 358 -9.97 -6.09 -17.89
C ILE A 358 -8.53 -6.55 -17.96
N TYR A 359 -7.72 -6.10 -17.02
CA TYR A 359 -6.40 -6.64 -16.73
C TYR A 359 -6.49 -7.49 -15.47
N ALA A 360 -5.80 -8.63 -15.42
CA ALA A 360 -5.77 -9.46 -14.23
C ALA A 360 -4.46 -10.24 -14.07
N ALA A 361 -3.98 -10.39 -12.84
CA ALA A 361 -2.84 -11.23 -12.50
C ALA A 361 -2.90 -11.67 -11.03
N VAL A 362 -2.16 -12.72 -10.66
CA VAL A 362 -2.06 -13.20 -9.28
C VAL A 362 -0.61 -13.34 -8.83
N ARG A 363 -0.33 -12.85 -7.62
CA ARG A 363 0.95 -12.99 -6.92
C ARG A 363 0.70 -13.37 -5.47
N GLY A 364 1.19 -14.52 -5.04
CA GLY A 364 1.08 -14.97 -3.64
C GLY A 364 -0.34 -15.01 -3.08
N GLY A 365 -1.34 -15.29 -3.92
CA GLY A 365 -2.75 -15.29 -3.54
C GLY A 365 -3.43 -13.91 -3.54
N ILE A 366 -2.70 -12.85 -3.88
CA ILE A 366 -3.26 -11.52 -4.14
C ILE A 366 -3.65 -11.44 -5.62
N LEU A 367 -4.92 -11.16 -5.89
CA LEU A 367 -5.43 -10.85 -7.21
C LEU A 367 -5.28 -9.36 -7.49
N TYR A 368 -4.67 -9.02 -8.62
CA TYR A 368 -4.70 -7.70 -9.24
C TYR A 368 -5.77 -7.64 -10.32
N LEU A 369 -6.50 -6.53 -10.37
CA LEU A 369 -7.48 -6.21 -11.40
C LEU A 369 -7.29 -4.77 -11.85
N ALA A 370 -7.48 -4.49 -13.14
CA ALA A 370 -7.64 -3.12 -13.61
C ALA A 370 -8.61 -2.97 -14.78
N THR A 371 -9.20 -1.79 -14.89
CA THR A 371 -10.05 -1.38 -16.01
C THR A 371 -9.81 0.09 -16.35
N THR A 372 -10.50 0.63 -17.34
CA THR A 372 -10.45 2.06 -17.68
C THR A 372 -10.84 2.91 -16.46
N SER A 373 -10.08 3.96 -16.18
CA SER A 373 -10.43 4.87 -15.08
C SER A 373 -11.69 5.67 -15.41
N PRO A 374 -12.56 5.95 -14.43
CA PRO A 374 -13.65 6.92 -14.59
C PRO A 374 -13.15 8.37 -14.59
N GLY A 375 -11.87 8.63 -14.33
CA GLY A 375 -11.33 10.00 -14.19
C GLY A 375 -11.89 10.71 -12.95
N SER A 376 -11.57 11.99 -12.77
CA SER A 376 -12.07 12.81 -11.64
C SER A 376 -12.51 14.22 -12.06
N ASP A 377 -12.62 14.48 -13.36
CA ASP A 377 -12.86 15.79 -13.97
C ASP A 377 -14.25 15.93 -14.60
N GLY A 378 -15.24 15.18 -14.10
CA GLY A 378 -16.63 15.26 -14.57
C GLY A 378 -16.90 14.43 -15.82
N GLU A 379 -16.13 13.37 -16.00
CA GLU A 379 -16.36 12.33 -17.02
C GLU A 379 -17.74 11.68 -16.82
N PRO A 380 -18.35 11.13 -17.89
CA PRO A 380 -19.77 10.81 -17.89
C PRO A 380 -20.16 9.56 -17.07
N ASN A 381 -19.19 8.75 -16.63
CA ASN A 381 -19.45 7.44 -16.06
C ASN A 381 -18.62 7.12 -14.82
N ASP A 382 -19.28 6.59 -13.81
CA ASP A 382 -18.63 5.85 -12.72
C ASP A 382 -18.30 4.44 -13.19
N ASN A 383 -17.12 3.94 -12.82
CA ASN A 383 -16.65 2.62 -13.27
C ASN A 383 -16.56 1.65 -12.10
N PHE A 384 -16.84 0.39 -12.37
CA PHE A 384 -16.88 -0.69 -11.39
C PHE A 384 -16.11 -1.89 -11.92
N ILE A 385 -15.50 -2.66 -11.00
CA ILE A 385 -15.06 -4.03 -11.27
C ILE A 385 -15.74 -4.93 -10.24
N PHE A 386 -16.49 -5.90 -10.74
CA PHE A 386 -17.17 -6.93 -9.96
C PHE A 386 -16.31 -8.19 -9.92
N VAL A 387 -16.16 -8.81 -8.75
CA VAL A 387 -15.40 -10.06 -8.61
C VAL A 387 -16.16 -11.05 -7.71
N THR A 388 -16.28 -12.29 -8.18
CA THR A 388 -16.89 -13.36 -7.38
C THR A 388 -16.27 -14.71 -7.69
N ASP A 389 -16.26 -15.61 -6.71
CA ASP A 389 -15.97 -17.04 -6.87
C ASP A 389 -17.21 -17.84 -7.33
N GLN A 390 -18.40 -17.24 -7.23
CA GLN A 390 -19.66 -17.87 -7.62
C GLN A 390 -20.67 -16.84 -8.15
N LEU A 391 -21.15 -17.08 -9.36
CA LEU A 391 -22.24 -16.30 -9.97
C LEU A 391 -23.61 -16.76 -9.45
N LEU A 392 -24.56 -15.83 -9.43
CA LEU A 392 -25.98 -16.13 -9.31
C LEU A 392 -26.49 -16.81 -10.58
N THR A 393 -27.67 -17.43 -10.51
CA THR A 393 -28.29 -18.10 -11.68
C THR A 393 -28.85 -17.12 -12.72
N SER A 394 -29.01 -15.86 -12.35
CA SER A 394 -29.44 -14.73 -13.19
C SER A 394 -29.06 -13.41 -12.51
N ALA A 395 -29.10 -12.29 -13.22
CA ALA A 395 -28.95 -10.97 -12.59
C ALA A 395 -30.12 -10.69 -11.63
N LEU A 396 -29.83 -10.59 -10.33
CA LEU A 396 -30.85 -10.43 -9.27
C LEU A 396 -30.50 -9.37 -8.23
N ALA A 397 -29.20 -9.12 -8.02
CA ALA A 397 -28.77 -8.07 -7.09
C ALA A 397 -28.87 -6.70 -7.79
N PRO A 398 -29.31 -5.64 -7.10
CA PRO A 398 -29.29 -4.30 -7.69
C PRO A 398 -27.85 -3.87 -7.99
N ALA A 399 -27.64 -3.14 -9.09
CA ALA A 399 -26.36 -2.50 -9.34
C ALA A 399 -25.99 -1.57 -8.16
N PRO A 400 -24.70 -1.50 -7.77
CA PRO A 400 -24.25 -0.66 -6.65
C PRO A 400 -24.54 0.84 -6.86
N TRP A 401 -24.37 1.63 -5.80
CA TRP A 401 -24.47 3.10 -5.82
C TRP A 401 -25.75 3.64 -6.48
N ALA A 402 -26.87 2.97 -6.21
CA ALA A 402 -28.19 3.33 -6.74
C ALA A 402 -28.22 3.47 -8.28
N LYS A 403 -27.34 2.75 -9.00
CA LYS A 403 -27.40 2.65 -10.45
C LYS A 403 -28.58 1.80 -10.88
N THR A 404 -29.04 1.98 -12.12
CA THR A 404 -30.10 1.15 -12.70
C THR A 404 -29.55 -0.20 -13.14
N GLY A 405 -30.42 -1.20 -13.23
CA GLY A 405 -30.04 -2.55 -13.66
C GLY A 405 -29.71 -3.48 -12.50
N LEU A 406 -29.48 -4.74 -12.86
CA LEU A 406 -29.19 -5.84 -11.95
C LEU A 406 -27.81 -6.44 -12.29
N VAL A 407 -27.21 -7.11 -11.32
CA VAL A 407 -25.94 -7.82 -11.47
C VAL A 407 -26.06 -9.27 -10.98
N ALA A 408 -25.37 -10.19 -11.64
CA ALA A 408 -25.37 -11.63 -11.35
C ALA A 408 -24.38 -12.03 -10.25
N ILE A 409 -24.04 -11.12 -9.33
CA ILE A 409 -23.26 -11.45 -8.12
C ILE A 409 -24.11 -11.24 -6.88
N ASP A 410 -23.84 -12.01 -5.82
CA ASP A 410 -24.49 -11.79 -4.53
C ASP A 410 -24.06 -10.42 -3.96
N ALA A 411 -24.98 -9.69 -3.33
CA ALA A 411 -24.74 -8.35 -2.80
C ALA A 411 -23.68 -8.30 -1.69
N ALA A 412 -23.32 -9.45 -1.09
CA ALA A 412 -22.22 -9.58 -0.14
C ALA A 412 -20.85 -9.85 -0.80
N LYS A 413 -20.78 -10.01 -2.13
CA LYS A 413 -19.52 -10.25 -2.83
C LYS A 413 -18.75 -8.96 -3.09
N PRO A 414 -17.42 -9.03 -3.20
CA PRO A 414 -16.59 -7.84 -3.38
C PRO A 414 -16.83 -7.15 -4.73
N PHE A 415 -16.78 -5.83 -4.71
CA PHE A 415 -16.63 -5.02 -5.92
C PHE A 415 -15.82 -3.77 -5.60
N VAL A 416 -15.13 -3.22 -6.60
CA VAL A 416 -14.50 -1.91 -6.52
C VAL A 416 -15.30 -0.93 -7.38
N GLY A 417 -15.52 0.26 -6.86
CA GLY A 417 -16.16 1.37 -7.59
C GLY A 417 -15.26 2.60 -7.59
N GLY A 418 -15.25 3.32 -8.71
CA GLY A 418 -14.60 4.62 -8.86
C GLY A 418 -15.60 5.66 -9.36
N GLU A 419 -15.68 6.79 -8.68
CA GLU A 419 -16.53 7.92 -9.10
C GLU A 419 -15.84 8.74 -10.20
N SER A 420 -16.63 9.37 -11.07
CA SER A 420 -16.12 10.26 -12.13
C SER A 420 -16.06 11.74 -11.74
N MET A 421 -16.74 12.12 -10.65
CA MET A 421 -16.82 13.52 -10.17
C MET A 421 -15.88 13.83 -9.01
N THR A 422 -15.36 12.80 -8.35
CA THR A 422 -14.47 12.92 -7.21
C THR A 422 -13.26 12.03 -7.43
N ASP A 423 -12.29 12.08 -6.53
CA ASP A 423 -11.15 11.16 -6.50
C ASP A 423 -11.50 9.78 -5.90
N PHE A 424 -12.76 9.56 -5.50
CA PHE A 424 -13.14 8.36 -4.77
C PHE A 424 -13.00 7.08 -5.61
N CYS A 425 -12.20 6.15 -5.10
CA CYS A 425 -12.11 4.78 -5.55
C CYS A 425 -11.98 3.87 -4.33
N GLY A 426 -12.72 2.76 -4.28
CA GLY A 426 -12.68 1.90 -3.11
C GLY A 426 -13.36 0.56 -3.28
N TRP A 427 -12.90 -0.39 -2.48
CA TRP A 427 -13.53 -1.70 -2.33
C TRP A 427 -14.75 -1.66 -1.41
N PHE A 428 -15.73 -2.47 -1.77
CA PHE A 428 -16.92 -2.77 -0.98
C PHE A 428 -17.00 -4.28 -0.78
N ASN A 429 -17.48 -4.71 0.39
CA ASN A 429 -17.58 -6.12 0.78
C ASN A 429 -16.28 -6.93 0.61
N ALA A 430 -15.12 -6.27 0.75
CA ALA A 430 -13.81 -6.89 0.58
C ALA A 430 -13.04 -6.92 1.91
N PRO A 431 -11.97 -7.73 2.01
CA PRO A 431 -11.01 -7.67 3.10
C PRO A 431 -10.42 -6.25 3.30
N LEU A 432 -10.07 -5.92 4.54
CA LEU A 432 -9.46 -4.61 4.87
C LEU A 432 -8.06 -4.42 4.24
N SER A 433 -7.41 -5.50 3.83
CA SER A 433 -6.11 -5.48 3.13
C SER A 433 -6.24 -5.12 1.65
N SER A 434 -7.45 -5.10 1.09
CA SER A 434 -7.67 -4.80 -0.32
C SER A 434 -7.37 -3.33 -0.62
N MET A 435 -6.68 -3.07 -1.73
CA MET A 435 -6.32 -1.71 -2.17
C MET A 435 -7.02 -1.38 -3.48
N ALA A 436 -7.33 -0.11 -3.69
CA ALA A 436 -7.86 0.39 -4.95
C ALA A 436 -7.31 1.79 -5.23
N VAL A 437 -6.97 2.06 -6.49
CA VAL A 437 -6.41 3.31 -7.00
C VAL A 437 -7.09 3.61 -8.32
N LYS A 438 -7.25 4.88 -8.67
CA LYS A 438 -7.64 5.25 -10.04
C LYS A 438 -6.84 6.43 -10.55
N SER A 439 -6.58 6.45 -11.85
CA SER A 439 -6.08 7.63 -12.55
C SER A 439 -7.11 8.77 -12.48
N PHE A 440 -6.64 10.01 -12.33
CA PHE A 440 -7.50 11.19 -12.42
C PHE A 440 -8.03 11.47 -13.83
N THR A 441 -7.46 10.85 -14.86
CA THR A 441 -7.92 10.96 -16.24
C THR A 441 -8.51 9.64 -16.72
N SER A 442 -9.53 9.72 -17.59
CA SER A 442 -10.15 8.57 -18.25
C SER A 442 -9.20 7.80 -19.20
N SER A 443 -8.04 8.39 -19.53
CA SER A 443 -6.98 7.74 -20.30
C SER A 443 -6.14 6.73 -19.50
N GLY A 444 -6.19 6.81 -18.16
CA GLY A 444 -5.50 5.86 -17.28
C GLY A 444 -6.41 4.72 -16.80
N GLN A 445 -5.97 4.03 -15.75
CA GLN A 445 -6.64 2.84 -15.22
C GLN A 445 -7.19 3.07 -13.82
N MET A 446 -8.29 2.37 -13.53
CA MET A 446 -8.72 2.07 -12.18
C MET A 446 -8.21 0.67 -11.85
N GLU A 447 -7.40 0.56 -10.81
CA GLU A 447 -6.68 -0.65 -10.42
C GLU A 447 -7.05 -1.05 -9.00
N ALA A 448 -6.95 -2.35 -8.72
CA ALA A 448 -7.32 -2.88 -7.43
C ALA A 448 -6.59 -4.19 -7.12
N THR A 449 -6.27 -4.40 -5.84
CA THR A 449 -5.78 -5.68 -5.33
C THR A 449 -6.70 -6.22 -4.24
N ILE A 450 -6.85 -7.55 -4.20
CA ILE A 450 -7.64 -8.26 -3.20
C ILE A 450 -6.99 -9.59 -2.83
N ASP A 451 -6.91 -9.88 -1.53
CA ASP A 451 -6.49 -11.20 -1.04
C ASP A 451 -7.63 -12.21 -1.25
N LEU A 452 -7.39 -13.18 -2.13
CA LEU A 452 -8.39 -14.16 -2.54
C LEU A 452 -8.86 -15.03 -1.36
N ALA A 453 -7.93 -15.48 -0.52
CA ALA A 453 -8.24 -16.34 0.61
C ALA A 453 -9.03 -15.57 1.68
N ALA A 454 -8.65 -14.31 1.94
CA ALA A 454 -9.39 -13.47 2.87
C ALA A 454 -10.78 -13.10 2.34
N ALA A 455 -10.94 -12.92 1.02
CA ALA A 455 -12.21 -12.54 0.41
C ALA A 455 -13.20 -13.71 0.28
N PHE A 456 -12.71 -14.91 -0.06
CA PHE A 456 -13.54 -16.06 -0.41
C PHE A 456 -13.41 -17.24 0.56
N GLY A 457 -12.64 -17.09 1.64
CA GLY A 457 -12.37 -18.13 2.65
C GLY A 457 -11.33 -19.18 2.21
N SER A 458 -10.99 -19.21 0.92
CA SER A 458 -9.90 -19.98 0.32
C SER A 458 -9.54 -19.35 -1.02
N VAL A 459 -8.38 -19.70 -1.60
CA VAL A 459 -8.07 -19.29 -2.98
C VAL A 459 -8.93 -20.13 -3.93
N PRO A 460 -9.90 -19.55 -4.64
CA PRO A 460 -10.75 -20.32 -5.56
C PRO A 460 -9.95 -20.75 -6.81
N ASP A 461 -10.34 -21.85 -7.46
CA ASP A 461 -9.71 -22.27 -8.71
C ASP A 461 -10.02 -21.30 -9.87
N THR A 462 -11.19 -20.66 -9.81
CA THR A 462 -11.70 -19.71 -10.81
C THR A 462 -12.43 -18.58 -10.11
N ILE A 463 -12.21 -17.37 -10.61
CA ILE A 463 -13.01 -16.18 -10.30
C ILE A 463 -13.74 -15.71 -11.55
N TYR A 464 -14.80 -14.95 -11.35
CA TYR A 464 -15.61 -14.34 -12.40
C TYR A 464 -15.51 -12.82 -12.25
N VAL A 465 -15.14 -12.14 -13.34
CA VAL A 465 -14.88 -10.70 -13.34
C VAL A 465 -15.68 -10.01 -14.43
N ALA A 466 -16.30 -8.88 -14.08
CA ALA A 466 -16.87 -7.95 -15.06
C ALA A 466 -16.48 -6.52 -14.72
N ALA A 467 -16.14 -5.72 -15.72
CA ALA A 467 -15.99 -4.29 -15.61
C ALA A 467 -17.23 -3.60 -16.18
N ALA A 468 -17.70 -2.52 -15.55
CA ALA A 468 -18.91 -1.82 -15.95
C ALA A 468 -18.77 -0.31 -15.76
N ALA A 469 -19.31 0.47 -16.69
CA ALA A 469 -19.36 1.93 -16.64
C ALA A 469 -20.83 2.36 -16.61
N TYR A 470 -21.26 2.96 -15.50
CA TYR A 470 -22.62 3.49 -15.34
C TYR A 470 -22.60 5.00 -15.41
N ALA A 471 -23.62 5.61 -16.00
CA ALA A 471 -23.75 7.06 -16.01
C ALA A 471 -23.69 7.62 -14.57
N THR A 472 -22.99 8.73 -14.39
CA THR A 472 -22.59 9.28 -13.07
C THR A 472 -23.74 9.58 -12.10
N ALA A 473 -24.90 10.00 -12.58
CA ALA A 473 -26.01 10.34 -11.68
C ALA A 473 -26.59 9.10 -10.96
N ASP A 474 -27.25 9.32 -9.83
CA ASP A 474 -28.14 8.32 -9.23
C ASP A 474 -29.19 7.89 -10.27
N GLY A 475 -29.44 6.58 -10.36
CA GLY A 475 -30.28 6.02 -11.42
C GLY A 475 -29.61 6.00 -12.81
N GLY A 476 -28.28 6.17 -12.88
CA GLY A 476 -27.54 6.06 -14.13
C GLY A 476 -27.64 4.67 -14.78
N THR A 477 -27.70 4.63 -16.11
CA THR A 477 -27.75 3.39 -16.91
C THR A 477 -26.36 2.84 -17.18
N LEU A 478 -26.28 1.52 -17.39
CA LEU A 478 -25.08 0.85 -17.88
C LEU A 478 -24.76 1.34 -19.29
N THR A 479 -23.59 1.97 -19.47
CA THR A 479 -23.16 2.61 -20.73
C THR A 479 -22.10 1.80 -21.46
N ALA A 480 -21.26 1.07 -20.73
CA ALA A 480 -20.28 0.14 -21.26
C ALA A 480 -20.01 -0.97 -20.25
N GLN A 481 -19.60 -2.13 -20.74
CA GLN A 481 -19.16 -3.24 -19.90
C GLN A 481 -18.13 -4.10 -20.63
N GLY A 482 -17.37 -4.88 -19.87
CA GLY A 482 -16.47 -5.90 -20.36
C GLY A 482 -16.57 -7.14 -19.46
N PRO A 483 -16.77 -8.35 -19.99
CA PRO A 483 -17.13 -8.70 -21.38
C PRO A 483 -18.37 -7.98 -21.95
N LEU A 484 -18.54 -8.01 -23.27
CA LEU A 484 -19.72 -7.42 -23.94
C LEU A 484 -21.00 -8.13 -23.50
N GLY A 485 -22.01 -7.34 -23.18
CA GLY A 485 -23.34 -7.84 -22.81
C GLY A 485 -24.33 -7.95 -23.96
N ASN A 486 -25.54 -8.37 -23.60
CA ASN A 486 -26.69 -8.54 -24.47
C ASN A 486 -27.47 -7.22 -24.69
N GLY A 487 -27.15 -6.17 -23.93
CA GLY A 487 -27.72 -4.82 -24.07
C GLY A 487 -29.03 -4.59 -23.31
N ASP A 488 -29.41 -5.46 -22.37
CA ASP A 488 -30.60 -5.32 -21.54
C ASP A 488 -30.41 -4.38 -20.32
N GLY A 489 -29.18 -3.94 -20.08
CA GLY A 489 -28.80 -3.04 -18.98
C GLY A 489 -28.47 -3.75 -17.66
N ASN A 490 -28.41 -5.09 -17.66
CA ASN A 490 -27.96 -5.91 -16.54
C ASN A 490 -26.55 -6.45 -16.80
N LEU A 491 -25.91 -6.99 -15.75
CA LEU A 491 -24.75 -7.87 -15.87
C LEU A 491 -25.19 -9.30 -15.59
N ASP A 492 -25.49 -10.05 -16.65
CA ASP A 492 -25.94 -11.44 -16.57
C ASP A 492 -24.78 -12.43 -16.31
N PRO A 493 -25.06 -13.66 -15.83
CA PRO A 493 -23.99 -14.61 -15.51
C PRO A 493 -23.05 -14.94 -16.68
N ASP A 494 -23.56 -14.95 -17.91
CA ASP A 494 -22.78 -15.19 -19.14
C ASP A 494 -21.98 -13.96 -19.61
N GLU A 495 -22.13 -12.83 -18.92
CA GLU A 495 -21.43 -11.57 -19.18
C GLU A 495 -20.26 -11.33 -18.22
N PHE A 496 -19.87 -12.34 -17.44
CA PHE A 496 -18.67 -12.32 -16.61
C PHE A 496 -17.55 -13.14 -17.26
N LEU A 497 -16.33 -12.64 -17.17
CA LEU A 497 -15.12 -13.31 -17.63
C LEU A 497 -14.65 -14.34 -16.58
N PRO A 498 -14.66 -15.65 -16.87
CA PRO A 498 -14.05 -16.64 -16.00
C PRO A 498 -12.53 -16.58 -16.12
N LEU A 499 -11.85 -16.34 -15.00
CA LEU A 499 -10.39 -16.33 -14.89
C LEU A 499 -9.95 -17.45 -13.96
N SER A 500 -9.17 -18.40 -14.49
CA SER A 500 -8.58 -19.45 -13.67
C SER A 500 -7.35 -18.90 -12.96
N ILE A 501 -7.29 -19.03 -11.63
CA ILE A 501 -6.22 -18.46 -10.83
C ILE A 501 -4.86 -19.00 -11.23
N ALA A 502 -4.76 -20.32 -11.47
CA ALA A 502 -3.54 -20.96 -11.93
C ALA A 502 -3.07 -20.46 -13.32
N ALA A 503 -3.97 -19.90 -14.13
CA ALA A 503 -3.66 -19.43 -15.48
C ALA A 503 -3.05 -18.02 -15.53
N ILE A 504 -3.29 -17.22 -14.49
CA ILE A 504 -2.94 -15.79 -14.46
C ILE A 504 -1.88 -15.47 -13.39
N GLN A 505 -1.14 -16.48 -12.92
CA GLN A 505 -0.04 -16.27 -11.98
C GLN A 505 1.16 -15.62 -12.67
N ASP A 506 1.81 -14.70 -11.97
CA ASP A 506 3.08 -14.07 -12.37
C ASP A 506 3.88 -13.77 -11.10
N GLU A 507 4.42 -14.82 -10.47
CA GLU A 507 5.04 -14.71 -9.14
C GLU A 507 6.39 -13.96 -9.15
N ASN A 508 7.02 -13.82 -10.32
CA ASN A 508 8.29 -13.11 -10.49
C ASN A 508 8.12 -11.63 -10.91
N ALA A 509 6.88 -11.19 -11.19
CA ALA A 509 6.50 -9.83 -11.56
C ALA A 509 7.18 -9.32 -12.83
N ASP A 510 7.29 -10.15 -13.86
CA ASP A 510 7.88 -9.77 -15.15
C ASP A 510 6.86 -9.34 -16.21
N GLY A 511 5.56 -9.42 -15.90
CA GLY A 511 4.46 -9.05 -16.77
C GLY A 511 4.04 -10.15 -17.73
N ILE A 512 4.61 -11.36 -17.59
CA ILE A 512 4.30 -12.56 -18.36
C ILE A 512 3.75 -13.59 -17.37
N TYR A 513 2.63 -14.22 -17.70
CA TYR A 513 2.15 -15.30 -16.84
C TYR A 513 3.16 -16.43 -16.79
N ASP A 514 3.37 -17.04 -15.61
CA ASP A 514 4.33 -18.12 -15.41
C ASP A 514 4.13 -19.26 -16.43
N ARG A 515 2.88 -19.54 -16.81
CA ARG A 515 2.52 -20.56 -17.82
C ARG A 515 2.89 -20.18 -19.26
N LEU A 516 3.15 -18.91 -19.51
CA LEU A 516 3.57 -18.36 -20.80
C LEU A 516 5.07 -18.03 -20.81
N ASP A 517 5.76 -18.04 -19.66
CA ASP A 517 7.21 -17.87 -19.61
C ASP A 517 7.94 -19.19 -19.96
N PRO A 518 8.75 -19.23 -21.04
CA PRO A 518 9.58 -20.39 -21.40
C PRO A 518 10.59 -20.82 -20.32
N ASN A 519 10.97 -19.92 -19.41
CA ASN A 519 11.91 -20.22 -18.32
C ASN A 519 11.23 -20.82 -17.10
N LEU A 520 9.90 -20.72 -16.99
CA LEU A 520 9.13 -21.17 -15.83
C LEU A 520 8.14 -22.28 -16.19
N GLY A 521 7.14 -21.97 -17.01
CA GLY A 521 5.92 -22.80 -17.12
C GLY A 521 5.41 -23.04 -18.54
N PHE A 522 5.98 -22.41 -19.57
CA PHE A 522 5.59 -22.68 -20.95
C PHE A 522 6.24 -23.96 -21.47
N LEU A 523 5.57 -25.09 -21.23
CA LEU A 523 6.09 -26.42 -21.54
C LEU A 523 5.06 -27.33 -22.23
N VAL A 524 5.58 -28.18 -23.11
CA VAL A 524 4.88 -29.39 -23.57
C VAL A 524 4.84 -30.35 -22.38
N THR A 525 3.63 -30.63 -21.90
CA THR A 525 3.39 -31.42 -20.69
C THR A 525 3.40 -32.91 -20.95
N GLN A 526 3.05 -33.33 -22.16
CA GLN A 526 2.99 -34.75 -22.51
C GLN A 526 3.16 -34.98 -24.01
N ILE A 527 3.88 -36.05 -24.38
CA ILE A 527 3.90 -36.61 -25.73
C ILE A 527 3.63 -38.11 -25.61
N THR A 528 2.56 -38.60 -26.24
CA THR A 528 2.22 -40.03 -26.29
C THR A 528 2.09 -40.50 -27.72
N ARG A 529 2.41 -41.79 -27.96
CA ARG A 529 2.21 -42.43 -29.26
C ARG A 529 1.38 -43.70 -29.07
N ALA A 530 0.25 -43.79 -29.77
CA ALA A 530 -0.62 -44.95 -29.78
C ALA A 530 -1.17 -45.16 -31.20
N ASP A 531 -1.17 -46.40 -31.69
CA ASP A 531 -1.72 -46.79 -33.00
C ASP A 531 -1.25 -45.92 -34.19
N GLY A 532 0.02 -45.49 -34.16
CA GLY A 532 0.61 -44.66 -35.22
C GLY A 532 0.33 -43.16 -35.09
N VAL A 533 -0.47 -42.72 -34.12
CA VAL A 533 -0.79 -41.32 -33.86
C VAL A 533 0.02 -40.81 -32.67
N THR A 534 0.67 -39.66 -32.85
CA THR A 534 1.37 -38.95 -31.77
C THR A 534 0.49 -37.83 -31.25
N THR A 535 0.18 -37.82 -29.95
CA THR A 535 -0.56 -36.74 -29.28
C THR A 535 0.43 -35.87 -28.51
N ILE A 536 0.40 -34.58 -28.75
CA ILE A 536 1.19 -33.57 -28.04
C ILE A 536 0.24 -32.73 -27.19
N SER A 537 0.53 -32.60 -25.90
CA SER A 537 -0.23 -31.78 -24.95
C SER A 537 0.67 -30.70 -24.33
N TRP A 538 0.13 -29.50 -24.10
CA TRP A 538 0.87 -28.38 -23.50
C TRP A 538 0.00 -27.57 -22.55
N ALA A 539 0.66 -26.83 -21.64
CA ALA A 539 0.02 -25.87 -20.77
C ALA A 539 -0.57 -24.70 -21.57
N SER A 540 -1.79 -24.29 -21.25
CA SER A 540 -2.44 -23.12 -21.86
C SER A 540 -2.99 -22.15 -20.83
N VAL A 541 -3.12 -20.91 -21.28
CA VAL A 541 -3.90 -19.82 -20.68
C VAL A 541 -5.16 -19.61 -21.53
N PRO A 542 -6.37 -19.66 -20.96
CA PRO A 542 -7.62 -19.39 -21.68
C PRO A 542 -7.60 -18.08 -22.48
N GLY A 543 -8.25 -18.07 -23.64
CA GLY A 543 -8.31 -16.92 -24.55
C GLY A 543 -7.06 -16.69 -25.39
N LYS A 544 -5.94 -17.36 -25.09
CA LYS A 544 -4.72 -17.29 -25.91
C LYS A 544 -4.72 -18.36 -27.00
N THR A 545 -4.02 -18.09 -28.10
CA THR A 545 -3.96 -18.96 -29.29
C THR A 545 -2.56 -19.54 -29.46
N TYR A 546 -2.48 -20.82 -29.82
CA TYR A 546 -1.23 -21.57 -29.88
C TYR A 546 -1.08 -22.28 -31.23
N GLN A 547 0.13 -22.25 -31.79
CA GLN A 547 0.50 -22.98 -32.99
C GLN A 547 1.47 -24.10 -32.64
N ALA A 548 1.00 -25.35 -32.77
CA ALA A 548 1.89 -26.51 -32.71
C ALA A 548 2.62 -26.67 -34.04
N GLU A 549 3.93 -26.90 -33.98
CA GLU A 549 4.79 -27.01 -35.15
C GLU A 549 5.66 -28.26 -35.08
N THR A 550 6.14 -28.68 -36.26
CA THR A 550 7.04 -29.82 -36.38
C THR A 550 8.27 -29.50 -37.20
N CYS A 551 9.36 -30.20 -36.93
CA CYS A 551 10.48 -30.36 -37.84
C CYS A 551 10.98 -31.81 -37.84
N ASN A 552 11.67 -32.20 -38.92
CA ASN A 552 12.09 -33.60 -39.11
C ASN A 552 13.52 -33.86 -38.62
N GLU A 553 14.28 -32.82 -38.33
CA GLU A 553 15.69 -32.90 -37.91
C GLU A 553 16.03 -31.77 -36.94
N PRO A 554 16.96 -31.99 -35.99
CA PRO A 554 17.41 -30.92 -35.09
C PRO A 554 17.98 -29.74 -35.88
N GLY A 555 17.46 -28.53 -35.64
CA GLY A 555 17.89 -27.32 -36.35
C GLY A 555 17.30 -27.13 -37.76
N GLY A 556 16.41 -28.03 -38.20
CA GLY A 556 15.66 -27.88 -39.45
C GLY A 556 14.58 -26.80 -39.38
N ALA A 557 13.99 -26.48 -40.54
CA ALA A 557 12.88 -25.53 -40.63
C ALA A 557 11.61 -26.09 -39.96
N TRP A 558 10.94 -25.23 -39.18
CA TRP A 558 9.67 -25.55 -38.55
C TRP A 558 8.50 -25.32 -39.51
N SER A 559 7.45 -26.12 -39.37
CA SER A 559 6.22 -25.96 -40.13
C SER A 559 5.00 -26.23 -39.26
N PRO A 560 3.90 -25.48 -39.44
CA PRO A 560 2.64 -25.72 -38.75
C PRO A 560 2.18 -27.17 -38.86
N LEU A 561 1.83 -27.78 -37.73
CA LEU A 561 1.28 -29.14 -37.69
C LEU A 561 -0.19 -29.15 -38.12
N LYS A 562 -0.99 -28.29 -37.51
CA LYS A 562 -2.43 -28.06 -37.74
C LYS A 562 -2.73 -26.58 -37.61
N THR A 563 -3.98 -26.18 -37.84
CA THR A 563 -4.43 -24.82 -37.57
C THR A 563 -4.20 -24.43 -36.10
N PRO A 564 -3.93 -23.16 -35.79
CA PRO A 564 -3.82 -22.70 -34.41
C PRO A 564 -5.06 -23.05 -33.57
N ILE A 565 -4.86 -23.28 -32.28
CA ILE A 565 -5.91 -23.64 -31.33
C ILE A 565 -5.98 -22.55 -30.25
N THR A 566 -7.16 -21.95 -30.09
CA THR A 566 -7.44 -21.02 -28.98
C THR A 566 -7.97 -21.79 -27.78
N ALA A 567 -7.38 -21.58 -26.61
CA ALA A 567 -7.85 -22.21 -25.39
C ALA A 567 -9.22 -21.65 -24.97
N ALA A 568 -10.20 -22.53 -24.81
CA ALA A 568 -11.52 -22.14 -24.32
C ALA A 568 -11.46 -21.71 -22.84
N PRO A 569 -12.51 -21.01 -22.33
CA PRO A 569 -12.65 -20.75 -20.90
C PRO A 569 -12.43 -22.01 -20.03
N GLY A 570 -11.59 -21.90 -18.99
CA GLY A 570 -11.23 -23.01 -18.10
C GLY A 570 -10.29 -24.07 -18.70
N GLN A 571 -9.92 -23.96 -19.99
CA GLN A 571 -9.04 -24.92 -20.64
C GLN A 571 -7.57 -24.61 -20.35
N LEU A 572 -7.03 -25.26 -19.31
CA LEU A 572 -5.64 -25.10 -18.88
C LEU A 572 -4.64 -26.00 -19.62
N THR A 573 -5.13 -26.95 -20.41
CA THR A 573 -4.30 -27.84 -21.23
C THR A 573 -4.91 -27.96 -22.61
N LEU A 574 -4.07 -27.81 -23.63
CA LEU A 574 -4.41 -28.08 -25.02
C LEU A 574 -3.68 -29.33 -25.52
N SER A 575 -4.22 -29.93 -26.57
CA SER A 575 -3.54 -31.01 -27.27
C SER A 575 -3.82 -31.00 -28.77
N THR A 576 -2.91 -31.60 -29.52
CA THR A 576 -3.06 -31.85 -30.95
C THR A 576 -2.48 -33.21 -31.32
N THR A 577 -2.81 -33.70 -32.50
CA THR A 577 -2.34 -35.00 -32.99
C THR A 577 -1.56 -34.87 -34.28
N ASP A 578 -0.56 -35.73 -34.43
CA ASP A 578 0.24 -35.94 -35.62
C ASP A 578 0.11 -37.39 -36.08
N GLU A 579 -0.39 -37.59 -37.31
CA GLU A 579 -0.66 -38.89 -37.94
C GLU A 579 0.50 -39.40 -38.79
N THR A 580 1.69 -38.80 -38.63
CA THR A 580 2.88 -39.17 -39.40
C THR A 580 3.37 -40.59 -39.11
N THR A 581 3.84 -41.25 -40.16
CA THR A 581 4.53 -42.54 -40.07
C THR A 581 6.04 -42.40 -39.89
N LEU A 582 6.57 -41.17 -39.84
CA LEU A 582 8.01 -40.93 -39.71
C LEU A 582 8.57 -41.53 -38.40
N PRO A 583 9.83 -42.03 -38.43
CA PRO A 583 10.45 -42.67 -37.27
C PRO A 583 10.88 -41.67 -36.19
N SER A 584 11.17 -40.42 -36.57
CA SER A 584 11.60 -39.34 -35.68
C SER A 584 11.02 -38.00 -36.13
N ARG A 585 10.53 -37.23 -35.17
CA ARG A 585 10.01 -35.87 -35.40
C ARG A 585 10.17 -35.04 -34.12
N PHE A 586 10.36 -33.74 -34.29
CA PHE A 586 10.47 -32.78 -33.20
C PHE A 586 9.22 -31.90 -33.19
N TYR A 587 8.81 -31.48 -32.00
CA TYR A 587 7.62 -30.68 -31.77
C TYR A 587 7.98 -29.44 -30.97
N ARG A 588 7.35 -28.31 -31.31
CA ARG A 588 7.31 -27.12 -30.46
C ARG A 588 5.91 -26.52 -30.50
N VAL A 589 5.62 -25.68 -29.52
CA VAL A 589 4.39 -24.90 -29.48
C VAL A 589 4.80 -23.45 -29.35
N GLU A 590 4.20 -22.59 -30.17
CA GLU A 590 4.39 -21.15 -30.11
C GLU A 590 3.08 -20.48 -29.71
N LEU A 591 3.15 -19.48 -28.83
CA LEU A 591 2.06 -18.54 -28.58
C LEU A 591 1.97 -17.61 -29.80
N VAL A 592 0.82 -17.56 -30.47
CA VAL A 592 0.61 -16.63 -31.58
C VAL A 592 -0.06 -15.34 -31.11
N PRO A 593 0.23 -14.20 -31.76
CA PRO A 593 -0.30 -12.88 -31.37
C PRO A 593 -1.82 -12.79 -31.28
#